data_AF-A0A925DW19-F1
#
_entry.id   AF-A0A925DW19-F1
#
_cell.length_a   1.000
_cell.length_b   1.000
_cell.length_c   1.000
_cell.angle_alpha   90.00
_cell.angle_beta   90.00
_cell.angle_gamma   90.00
#
_symmetry.space_group_name_H-M   'P 1'
#
loop_
_entity.id
_entity.type
_entity.pdbx_description
1 polymer ?
#
loop_
_entity_poly.entity_id
_entity_poly.type
_entity_poly.pdbx_seq_one_letter_code
_entity_poly.pdbx_strand_id
1 'polypeptide(L)'
;ALATVLENSLNPASTVSLLSPFSTTANESWLESSILMRSIYLGIVPLLFLIYAFFDERLRKNRELRFFFVCAVVCLGMAWGSFFFLRQIAYYSLPLMNSFRHPALFRLFTIFFSLLIAASAFKSWEVNKKMHTRTLRNIIFSLISIVAIIGISCFLKIPDFAAYKWDRSAGLKSILTDLTFPERYLLQFPFLLGILLLSLFAVVKKKSIYFICLLVVADLFLATQLNMPVTVFGAKPFTTVEQLIHKNPIRFPLPGNQTIEQNSLNSLDENFLTGSRIPYSKKIGRNDYFITPGNLSKQEAFYNSPIKDLVFKNGALYFPDSIFLLTQSFNKTLSRIAFKKENEIIPQPGEAHMQDKIEITGFSANSVQAAITRKNPGLLVYLQNNYEGWVAFIDGKPAELLPVNITFMAIAVPAGEHLIEFKYRPLYIIISWYISIVSLFILLGVCSYLFFSKSRSGKHQKENAAC
;
A
#
# COMPACT_ATOMS: atom_id res chain seq x y z
N ALA A 1 -14.82 12.18 0.62
CA ALA A 1 -14.72 10.75 0.96
C ALA A 1 -14.32 9.90 -0.24
N LEU A 2 -15.12 9.85 -1.31
CA LEU A 2 -14.81 9.06 -2.51
C LEU A 2 -13.43 9.38 -3.14
N ALA A 3 -13.10 10.67 -3.30
CA ALA A 3 -11.80 11.08 -3.87
C ALA A 3 -10.59 10.48 -3.11
N THR A 4 -10.66 10.42 -1.77
CA THR A 4 -9.61 9.82 -0.92
C THR A 4 -9.51 8.30 -1.12
N VAL A 5 -10.62 7.64 -1.41
CA VAL A 5 -10.66 6.19 -1.64
C VAL A 5 -10.19 5.83 -3.06
N LEU A 6 -10.30 6.75 -4.00
CA LEU A 6 -9.79 6.63 -5.37
C LEU A 6 -8.32 7.04 -5.53
N GLU A 7 -7.66 7.46 -4.45
CA GLU A 7 -6.24 7.80 -4.45
C GLU A 7 -5.38 6.59 -4.89
N ASN A 8 -4.28 6.84 -5.60
CA ASN A 8 -3.37 5.81 -6.14
C ASN A 8 -4.08 4.72 -6.95
N SER A 9 -4.99 5.12 -7.83
CA SER A 9 -5.55 4.25 -8.87
C SER A 9 -4.47 3.77 -9.84
N LEU A 10 -4.60 2.56 -10.38
CA LEU A 10 -3.68 2.05 -11.41
C LEU A 10 -3.95 2.83 -12.70
N ASN A 11 -3.01 3.67 -13.14
CA ASN A 11 -3.16 4.37 -14.41
C ASN A 11 -3.17 3.32 -15.55
N PRO A 12 -4.16 3.32 -16.45
CA PRO A 12 -4.24 2.37 -17.55
C PRO A 12 -2.97 2.28 -18.40
N ALA A 13 -2.24 3.39 -18.57
CA ALA A 13 -0.96 3.41 -19.29
C ALA A 13 0.13 2.56 -18.59
N SER A 14 0.03 2.37 -17.26
CA SER A 14 0.93 1.49 -16.50
C SER A 14 0.70 0.01 -16.79
N THR A 15 -0.35 -0.37 -17.53
CA THR A 15 -0.57 -1.75 -18.03
C THR A 15 0.60 -2.23 -18.91
N VAL A 16 1.38 -1.31 -19.49
CA VAL A 16 2.64 -1.63 -20.18
C VAL A 16 3.65 -2.36 -19.29
N SER A 17 3.49 -2.30 -17.97
CA SER A 17 4.26 -3.11 -17.01
C SER A 17 4.08 -4.61 -17.17
N LEU A 18 3.09 -5.11 -17.91
CA LEU A 18 3.01 -6.52 -18.32
C LEU A 18 4.23 -6.95 -19.16
N LEU A 19 4.83 -6.01 -19.90
CA LEU A 19 6.00 -6.24 -20.73
C LEU A 19 7.27 -5.64 -20.14
N SER A 20 7.19 -4.39 -19.69
CA SER A 20 8.35 -3.62 -19.21
C SER A 20 8.07 -3.01 -17.84
N PRO A 21 8.04 -3.81 -16.76
CA PRO A 21 7.84 -3.31 -15.40
C PRO A 21 8.84 -2.22 -15.01
N PHE A 22 10.11 -2.35 -15.40
CA PHE A 22 11.13 -1.36 -15.02
C PHE A 22 10.86 0.01 -15.66
N SER A 23 10.42 0.07 -16.92
CA SER A 23 10.09 1.35 -17.56
C SER A 23 8.99 2.12 -16.83
N THR A 24 7.99 1.42 -16.27
CA THR A 24 6.90 2.08 -15.52
C THR A 24 7.33 2.72 -14.20
N THR A 25 8.57 2.46 -13.77
CA THR A 25 9.16 3.12 -12.60
C THR A 25 9.68 4.53 -12.90
N ALA A 26 9.69 4.96 -14.16
CA ALA A 26 10.10 6.30 -14.56
C ALA A 26 9.21 7.40 -13.95
N ASN A 27 9.80 8.54 -13.61
CA ASN A 27 9.09 9.67 -13.04
C ASN A 27 8.46 10.55 -14.13
N GLU A 28 7.53 9.98 -14.89
CA GLU A 28 6.84 10.66 -15.99
C GLU A 28 5.45 11.13 -15.55
N SER A 29 5.03 12.30 -16.05
CA SER A 29 3.72 12.89 -15.72
C SER A 29 2.55 11.98 -16.13
N TRP A 30 2.63 11.31 -17.28
CA TRP A 30 1.57 10.42 -17.78
C TRP A 30 1.43 9.09 -17.01
N LEU A 31 2.34 8.80 -16.07
CA LEU A 31 2.28 7.63 -15.18
C LEU A 31 1.77 8.00 -13.78
N GLU A 32 0.82 8.93 -13.65
CA GLU A 32 0.34 9.62 -12.42
C GLU A 32 0.13 8.80 -11.12
N SER A 33 0.10 7.47 -11.15
CA SER A 33 0.01 6.60 -9.96
C SER A 33 1.29 6.61 -9.12
N SER A 34 1.23 6.23 -7.84
CA SER A 34 2.44 5.92 -7.06
C SER A 34 3.26 4.82 -7.72
N ILE A 35 4.59 4.93 -7.71
CA ILE A 35 5.53 3.98 -8.34
C ILE A 35 5.28 2.52 -7.93
N LEU A 36 4.97 2.28 -6.67
CA LEU A 36 4.68 0.95 -6.15
C LEU A 36 3.31 0.44 -6.57
N MET A 37 2.48 1.29 -7.16
CA MET A 37 1.14 0.99 -7.62
C MET A 37 1.01 0.80 -9.13
N ARG A 38 2.10 0.92 -9.89
CA ARG A 38 2.09 0.89 -11.36
C ARG A 38 2.27 -0.50 -11.97
N SER A 39 2.88 -1.44 -11.26
CA SER A 39 3.24 -2.74 -11.85
C SER A 39 2.15 -3.80 -11.70
N ILE A 40 1.73 -4.36 -12.83
CA ILE A 40 0.86 -5.56 -12.93
C ILE A 40 1.60 -6.77 -13.53
N TYR A 41 2.94 -6.80 -13.39
CA TYR A 41 3.79 -7.80 -14.02
C TYR A 41 3.51 -9.23 -13.55
N LEU A 42 3.32 -10.13 -14.52
CA LEU A 42 3.08 -11.57 -14.30
C LEU A 42 4.34 -12.41 -14.52
N GLY A 43 5.34 -11.85 -15.21
CA GLY A 43 6.35 -12.58 -15.97
C GLY A 43 5.95 -12.73 -17.45
N ILE A 44 6.92 -12.63 -18.34
CA ILE A 44 6.75 -12.77 -19.79
C ILE A 44 6.31 -14.17 -20.16
N VAL A 45 6.89 -15.20 -19.55
CA VAL A 45 6.52 -16.59 -19.86
C VAL A 45 5.07 -16.88 -19.44
N PRO A 46 4.61 -16.54 -18.21
CA PRO A 46 3.19 -16.62 -17.87
C PRO A 46 2.29 -15.78 -18.78
N LEU A 47 2.71 -14.58 -19.19
CA LEU A 47 1.96 -13.75 -20.13
C LEU A 47 1.78 -14.42 -21.49
N LEU A 48 2.80 -15.09 -22.02
CA LEU A 48 2.69 -15.86 -23.26
C LEU A 48 1.63 -16.96 -23.15
N PHE A 49 1.57 -17.66 -22.02
CA PHE A 49 0.56 -18.71 -21.80
C PHE A 49 -0.83 -18.13 -21.54
N LEU A 50 -0.94 -16.97 -20.90
CA LEU A 50 -2.20 -16.24 -20.78
C LEU A 50 -2.76 -15.87 -22.16
N ILE A 51 -1.92 -15.34 -23.06
CA ILE A 51 -2.31 -15.01 -24.44
C ILE A 51 -2.69 -16.29 -25.20
N TYR A 52 -1.90 -17.36 -25.06
CA TYR A 52 -2.17 -18.65 -25.69
C TYR A 52 -3.52 -19.25 -25.27
N ALA A 53 -3.98 -19.00 -24.04
CA ALA A 53 -5.27 -19.49 -23.56
C ALA A 53 -6.46 -19.03 -24.43
N PHE A 54 -6.37 -17.87 -25.08
CA PHE A 54 -7.41 -17.38 -26.00
C PHE A 54 -7.43 -18.11 -27.35
N PHE A 55 -6.37 -18.82 -27.71
CA PHE A 55 -6.30 -19.57 -28.97
C PHE A 55 -6.59 -21.06 -28.80
N ASP A 56 -6.59 -21.57 -27.58
CA ASP A 56 -7.00 -22.95 -27.30
C ASP A 56 -8.52 -23.02 -27.10
N GLU A 57 -9.21 -23.70 -28.01
CA GLU A 57 -10.66 -23.86 -27.96
C GLU A 57 -11.15 -24.60 -26.70
N ARG A 58 -10.39 -25.57 -26.20
CA ARG A 58 -10.75 -26.34 -25.01
C ARG A 58 -10.75 -25.44 -23.78
N LEU A 59 -9.73 -24.59 -23.66
CA LEU A 59 -9.60 -23.64 -22.56
C LEU A 59 -10.69 -22.56 -22.62
N ARG A 60 -10.99 -22.04 -23.82
CA ARG A 60 -12.10 -21.07 -23.98
C ARG A 60 -13.46 -21.64 -23.61
N LYS A 61 -13.72 -22.92 -23.87
CA LYS A 61 -14.99 -23.57 -23.53
C LYS A 61 -15.08 -23.92 -22.04
N ASN A 62 -13.95 -24.07 -21.34
CA ASN A 62 -13.91 -24.35 -19.91
C ASN A 62 -14.63 -23.25 -19.11
N ARG A 63 -15.61 -23.66 -18.29
CA ARG A 63 -16.43 -22.73 -17.46
C ARG A 63 -15.60 -22.08 -16.36
N GLU A 64 -14.69 -22.82 -15.72
CA GLU A 64 -13.85 -22.33 -14.63
C GLU A 64 -12.87 -21.26 -15.11
N LEU A 65 -12.23 -21.48 -16.26
CA LEU A 65 -11.29 -20.51 -16.83
C LEU A 65 -12.00 -19.23 -17.31
N ARG A 66 -13.22 -19.35 -17.82
CA ARG A 66 -14.05 -18.18 -18.13
C ARG A 66 -14.40 -17.40 -16.88
N PHE A 67 -14.73 -18.07 -15.78
CA PHE A 67 -14.95 -17.43 -14.50
C PHE A 67 -13.70 -16.68 -14.03
N PHE A 68 -12.52 -17.32 -14.04
CA PHE A 68 -11.26 -16.64 -13.69
C PHE A 68 -10.96 -15.46 -14.60
N PHE A 69 -11.24 -15.56 -15.90
CA PHE A 69 -11.06 -14.45 -16.83
C PHE A 69 -11.95 -13.26 -16.48
N VAL A 70 -13.24 -13.51 -16.21
CA VAL A 70 -14.18 -12.48 -15.76
C VAL A 70 -13.69 -11.85 -14.45
N CYS A 71 -13.26 -12.65 -13.48
CA CYS A 71 -12.69 -12.13 -12.23
C CYS A 71 -11.44 -11.27 -12.48
N ALA A 72 -10.52 -11.70 -13.34
CA ALA A 72 -9.31 -10.94 -13.67
C ALA A 72 -9.66 -9.56 -14.27
N VAL A 73 -10.61 -9.53 -15.21
CA VAL A 73 -11.08 -8.30 -15.87
C VAL A 73 -11.81 -7.37 -14.91
N VAL A 74 -12.72 -7.90 -14.08
CA VAL A 74 -13.44 -7.11 -13.07
C VAL A 74 -12.46 -6.52 -12.06
N CYS A 75 -11.50 -7.31 -11.57
CA CYS A 75 -10.45 -6.82 -10.67
C CYS A 75 -9.55 -5.77 -11.34
N LEU A 76 -9.26 -5.89 -12.65
CA LEU A 76 -8.46 -4.91 -13.36
C LEU A 76 -9.21 -3.58 -13.49
N GLY A 77 -10.51 -3.64 -13.83
CA GLY A 77 -11.35 -2.46 -13.88
C GLY A 77 -11.57 -1.82 -12.51
N MET A 78 -11.62 -2.60 -11.43
CA MET A 78 -11.56 -2.05 -10.06
C MET A 78 -10.19 -1.41 -9.78
N ALA A 79 -9.10 -1.97 -10.29
CA ALA A 79 -7.75 -1.46 -10.08
C ALA A 79 -7.53 -0.09 -10.75
N TRP A 80 -8.14 0.13 -11.91
CA TRP A 80 -8.12 1.43 -12.60
C TRP A 80 -8.80 2.56 -11.84
N GLY A 81 -9.63 2.26 -10.82
CA GLY A 81 -10.03 3.24 -9.81
C GLY A 81 -10.67 4.52 -10.37
N SER A 82 -10.00 5.67 -10.29
CA SER A 82 -10.49 6.94 -10.83
C SER A 82 -10.60 6.96 -12.36
N PHE A 83 -9.84 6.12 -13.06
CA PHE A 83 -9.86 6.01 -14.52
C PHE A 83 -10.99 5.12 -15.04
N PHE A 84 -11.75 4.43 -14.16
CA PHE A 84 -12.84 3.54 -14.56
C PHE A 84 -13.98 3.46 -13.53
N PHE A 85 -15.21 3.26 -13.97
CA PHE A 85 -16.38 3.42 -13.09
C PHE A 85 -16.58 2.29 -12.05
N LEU A 86 -16.04 1.08 -12.28
CA LEU A 86 -16.33 -0.10 -11.43
C LEU A 86 -16.01 0.12 -9.95
N ARG A 87 -14.90 0.78 -9.64
CA ARG A 87 -14.52 1.06 -8.26
C ARG A 87 -15.49 2.00 -7.56
N GLN A 88 -16.07 2.95 -8.31
CA GLN A 88 -17.04 3.92 -7.80
C GLN A 88 -18.39 3.23 -7.53
N ILE A 89 -18.85 2.36 -8.43
CA ILE A 89 -20.04 1.53 -8.20
C ILE A 89 -19.85 0.67 -6.94
N ALA A 90 -18.70 -0.01 -6.83
CA ALA A 90 -18.38 -0.84 -5.66
C ALA A 90 -18.39 -0.02 -4.36
N TYR A 91 -17.88 1.21 -4.37
CA TYR A 91 -17.89 2.10 -3.19
C TYR A 91 -19.29 2.35 -2.64
N TYR A 92 -20.28 2.58 -3.50
CA TYR A 92 -21.65 2.89 -3.08
C TYR A 92 -22.53 1.65 -2.89
N SER A 93 -22.23 0.56 -3.61
CA SER A 93 -23.15 -0.59 -3.72
C SER A 93 -22.75 -1.78 -2.84
N LEU A 94 -21.46 -1.95 -2.55
CA LEU A 94 -20.95 -3.12 -1.84
C LEU A 94 -20.54 -2.76 -0.40
N PRO A 95 -20.88 -3.59 0.59
CA PRO A 95 -20.49 -3.35 1.97
C PRO A 95 -18.97 -3.36 2.12
N LEU A 96 -18.45 -2.53 3.02
CA LEU A 96 -17.01 -2.38 3.36
C LEU A 96 -16.11 -1.90 2.21
N MET A 97 -16.65 -1.71 1.00
CA MET A 97 -15.90 -1.20 -0.16
C MET A 97 -15.57 0.29 -0.06
N ASN A 98 -16.14 1.00 0.90
CA ASN A 98 -15.73 2.34 1.30
C ASN A 98 -14.47 2.34 2.20
N SER A 99 -14.11 1.21 2.81
CA SER A 99 -12.93 1.07 3.67
C SER A 99 -11.64 0.72 2.91
N PHE A 100 -11.75 0.11 1.72
CA PHE A 100 -10.58 -0.25 0.90
C PHE A 100 -9.95 0.96 0.23
N ARG A 101 -8.76 1.36 0.69
CA ARG A 101 -7.97 2.44 0.10
C ARG A 101 -7.04 1.90 -1.00
N HIS A 102 -6.71 2.75 -1.98
CA HIS A 102 -5.82 2.43 -3.11
C HIS A 102 -6.40 1.38 -4.06
N PRO A 103 -7.21 1.80 -5.06
CA PRO A 103 -7.82 0.88 -6.01
C PRO A 103 -6.79 -0.02 -6.69
N ALA A 104 -5.58 0.49 -6.96
CA ALA A 104 -4.53 -0.29 -7.62
C ALA A 104 -4.16 -1.61 -6.94
N LEU A 105 -4.49 -1.81 -5.65
CA LEU A 105 -4.29 -3.11 -4.97
C LEU A 105 -5.14 -4.24 -5.56
N PHE A 106 -6.27 -3.93 -6.20
CA PHE A 106 -7.09 -4.93 -6.88
C PHE A 106 -6.34 -5.66 -8.00
N ARG A 107 -5.25 -5.08 -8.50
CA ARG A 107 -4.37 -5.75 -9.47
C ARG A 107 -3.79 -7.06 -8.96
N LEU A 108 -3.63 -7.23 -7.65
CA LEU A 108 -3.11 -8.49 -7.08
C LEU A 108 -4.06 -9.65 -7.42
N PHE A 109 -5.37 -9.40 -7.40
CA PHE A 109 -6.37 -10.37 -7.82
C PHE A 109 -6.36 -10.58 -9.34
N THR A 110 -6.19 -9.52 -10.14
CA THR A 110 -5.98 -9.64 -11.58
C THR A 110 -4.79 -10.55 -11.90
N ILE A 111 -3.67 -10.35 -11.22
CA ILE A 111 -2.46 -11.17 -11.36
C ILE A 111 -2.76 -12.62 -10.98
N PHE A 112 -3.36 -12.84 -9.81
CA PHE A 112 -3.70 -14.17 -9.32
C PHE A 112 -4.55 -14.97 -10.33
N PHE A 113 -5.68 -14.41 -10.78
CA PHE A 113 -6.56 -15.09 -11.73
C PHE A 113 -5.91 -15.27 -13.10
N SER A 114 -5.10 -14.32 -13.56
CA SER A 114 -4.33 -14.43 -14.80
C SER A 114 -3.31 -15.58 -14.73
N LEU A 115 -2.65 -15.77 -13.59
CA LEU A 115 -1.70 -16.87 -13.39
C LEU A 115 -2.40 -18.24 -13.37
N LEU A 116 -3.62 -18.36 -12.83
CA LEU A 116 -4.40 -19.61 -12.88
C LEU A 116 -4.74 -20.01 -14.33
N ILE A 117 -5.10 -19.02 -15.16
CA ILE A 117 -5.36 -19.23 -16.59
C ILE A 117 -4.07 -19.63 -17.30
N ALA A 118 -2.97 -18.89 -17.07
CA ALA A 118 -1.67 -19.18 -17.67
C ALA A 118 -1.16 -20.58 -17.30
N ALA A 119 -1.30 -21.01 -16.05
CA ALA A 119 -0.92 -22.35 -15.61
C ALA A 119 -1.74 -23.46 -16.29
N SER A 120 -3.05 -23.24 -16.44
CA SER A 120 -3.94 -24.18 -17.14
C SER A 120 -3.59 -24.27 -18.64
N ALA A 121 -3.23 -23.13 -19.23
CA ALA A 121 -2.82 -23.05 -20.62
C ALA A 121 -1.46 -23.70 -20.87
N PHE A 122 -0.51 -23.51 -19.95
CA PHE A 122 0.75 -24.23 -19.93
C PHE A 122 0.55 -25.75 -19.91
N LYS A 123 -0.31 -26.25 -19.02
CA LYS A 123 -0.64 -27.68 -18.93
C LYS A 123 -1.28 -28.22 -20.23
N SER A 124 -2.21 -27.48 -20.83
CA SER A 124 -2.84 -27.88 -22.10
C SER A 124 -1.83 -28.00 -23.23
N TRP A 125 -0.94 -27.01 -23.34
CA TRP A 125 0.13 -27.00 -24.33
C TRP A 125 1.11 -28.17 -24.15
N GLU A 126 1.47 -28.50 -22.90
CA GLU A 126 2.38 -29.59 -22.59
C GLU A 126 1.84 -30.96 -23.03
N VAL A 127 0.54 -31.21 -22.82
CA VAL A 127 -0.10 -32.47 -23.24
C VAL A 127 -0.17 -32.58 -24.77
N ASN A 128 -0.37 -31.46 -25.48
CA ASN A 128 -0.61 -31.45 -26.93
C ASN A 128 0.47 -30.70 -27.73
N LYS A 129 1.76 -30.97 -27.45
CA LYS A 129 2.91 -30.26 -28.05
C LYS A 129 2.88 -30.19 -29.58
N LYS A 130 2.40 -31.21 -30.31
CA LYS A 130 2.49 -31.24 -31.79
C LYS A 130 1.62 -30.19 -32.49
N MET A 131 0.36 -30.03 -32.10
CA MET A 131 -0.58 -29.12 -32.78
C MET A 131 -0.45 -27.67 -32.30
N HIS A 132 -0.20 -27.46 -31.01
CA HIS A 132 -0.24 -26.12 -30.40
C HIS A 132 1.10 -25.37 -30.37
N THR A 133 2.22 -26.03 -30.68
CA THR A 133 3.54 -25.38 -30.77
C THR A 133 3.57 -24.29 -31.84
N ARG A 134 2.86 -24.46 -32.97
CA ARG A 134 2.80 -23.44 -34.03
C ARG A 134 2.15 -22.14 -33.54
N THR A 135 1.04 -22.25 -32.81
CA THR A 135 0.32 -21.10 -32.25
C THR A 135 1.18 -20.36 -31.23
N LEU A 136 1.74 -21.07 -30.25
CA LEU A 136 2.58 -20.46 -29.22
C LEU A 136 3.84 -19.81 -29.84
N ARG A 137 4.45 -20.47 -30.84
CA ARG A 137 5.57 -19.90 -31.60
C ARG A 137 5.19 -18.58 -32.28
N ASN A 138 4.03 -18.52 -32.93
CA ASN A 138 3.56 -17.30 -33.59
C ASN A 138 3.29 -16.18 -32.58
N ILE A 139 2.69 -16.50 -31.43
CA ILE A 139 2.49 -15.54 -30.32
C ILE A 139 3.84 -14.96 -29.87
N ILE A 140 4.85 -15.82 -29.67
CA ILE A 140 6.19 -15.38 -29.27
C ILE A 140 6.81 -14.47 -30.34
N PHE A 141 6.72 -14.83 -31.63
CA PHE A 141 7.20 -13.97 -32.72
C PHE A 141 6.50 -12.61 -32.75
N SER A 142 5.16 -12.59 -32.64
CA SER A 142 4.41 -11.33 -32.57
C SER A 142 4.84 -10.48 -31.38
N LEU A 143 5.09 -11.10 -30.22
CA LEU A 143 5.54 -10.39 -29.04
C LEU A 143 6.97 -9.84 -29.19
N ILE A 144 7.88 -10.61 -29.81
CA ILE A 144 9.22 -10.13 -30.19
C ILE A 144 9.12 -8.92 -31.10
N SER A 145 8.26 -8.96 -32.12
CA SER A 145 8.05 -7.83 -33.04
C SER A 145 7.52 -6.60 -32.30
N ILE A 146 6.53 -6.75 -31.42
CA ILE A 146 6.00 -5.65 -30.60
C ILE A 146 7.10 -5.05 -29.73
N VAL A 147 7.86 -5.89 -29.03
CA VAL A 147 8.96 -5.46 -28.15
C VAL A 147 10.05 -4.73 -28.93
N ALA A 148 10.40 -5.21 -30.13
CA ALA A 148 11.36 -4.58 -31.03
C ALA A 148 10.86 -3.22 -31.56
N ILE A 149 9.60 -3.12 -31.97
CA ILE A 149 9.00 -1.86 -32.44
C ILE A 149 9.01 -0.81 -31.32
N ILE A 150 8.62 -1.18 -30.09
CA ILE A 150 8.68 -0.28 -28.93
C ILE A 150 10.13 0.10 -28.64
N GLY A 151 11.08 -0.84 -28.75
CA GLY A 151 12.51 -0.59 -28.57
C GLY A 151 13.06 0.43 -29.56
N ILE A 152 12.75 0.27 -30.85
CA ILE A 152 13.11 1.22 -31.90
C ILE A 152 12.48 2.59 -31.61
N SER A 153 11.18 2.64 -31.27
CA SER A 153 10.50 3.88 -30.94
C SER A 153 11.12 4.59 -29.73
N CYS A 154 11.53 3.84 -28.70
CA CYS A 154 12.20 4.38 -27.53
C CYS A 154 13.62 4.88 -27.88
N PHE A 155 14.35 4.16 -28.73
CA PHE A 155 15.68 4.57 -29.20
C PHE A 155 15.64 5.88 -29.97
N LEU A 156 14.66 6.05 -30.85
CA LEU A 156 14.45 7.29 -31.61
C LEU A 156 14.07 8.49 -30.73
N LYS A 157 13.66 8.27 -29.48
CA LYS A 157 13.29 9.33 -28.53
C LYS A 157 14.44 9.75 -27.59
N ILE A 158 15.54 9.01 -27.57
CA ILE A 158 16.69 9.36 -26.72
C ILE A 158 17.46 10.50 -27.42
N PRO A 159 17.58 11.68 -26.80
CA PRO A 159 18.52 12.69 -27.28
C PRO A 159 19.94 12.15 -27.17
N ASP A 160 20.75 12.40 -28.20
CA ASP A 160 22.11 11.93 -28.44
C ASP A 160 22.78 11.26 -27.22
N PHE A 161 22.78 9.91 -27.16
CA PHE A 161 23.24 9.12 -26.02
C PHE A 161 24.70 9.46 -25.63
N ALA A 162 25.48 9.96 -26.59
CA ALA A 162 26.86 10.42 -26.40
C ALA A 162 26.98 11.74 -25.58
N ALA A 163 25.91 12.53 -25.48
CA ALA A 163 25.89 13.79 -24.74
C ALA A 163 25.59 13.61 -23.24
N TYR A 164 25.21 12.39 -22.81
CA TYR A 164 24.90 12.11 -21.41
C TYR A 164 26.19 12.09 -20.58
N LYS A 165 26.40 13.17 -19.80
CA LYS A 165 27.52 13.24 -18.86
C LYS A 165 27.22 12.32 -17.67
N TRP A 166 27.70 11.09 -17.74
CA TRP A 166 27.73 10.21 -16.59
C TRP A 166 28.66 10.78 -15.53
N ASP A 167 28.07 11.25 -14.44
CA ASP A 167 28.80 11.49 -13.22
C ASP A 167 29.30 10.15 -12.68
N ARG A 168 30.59 9.86 -12.91
CA ARG A 168 31.24 8.63 -12.43
C ARG A 168 31.33 8.57 -10.90
N SER A 169 31.10 9.70 -10.21
CA SER A 169 31.03 9.75 -8.76
C SER A 169 29.63 9.39 -8.23
N ALA A 170 28.60 9.44 -9.08
CA ALA A 170 27.25 9.03 -8.72
C ALA A 170 27.14 7.50 -8.69
N GLY A 171 26.66 6.96 -7.57
CA GLY A 171 26.41 5.52 -7.46
C GLY A 171 25.38 5.04 -8.49
N LEU A 172 25.51 3.78 -8.94
CA LEU A 172 24.66 3.12 -9.95
C LEU A 172 23.16 3.33 -9.74
N LYS A 173 22.73 3.44 -8.48
CA LYS A 173 21.36 3.74 -8.11
C LYS A 173 20.88 5.12 -8.59
N SER A 174 21.67 6.17 -8.40
CA SER A 174 21.29 7.54 -8.79
C SER A 174 21.05 7.62 -10.29
N ILE A 175 21.95 6.99 -11.05
CA ILE A 175 21.84 6.87 -12.50
C ILE A 175 20.51 6.21 -12.87
N LEU A 176 20.19 5.05 -12.29
CA LEU A 176 18.94 4.33 -12.59
C LEU A 176 17.67 5.09 -12.19
N THR A 177 17.72 5.93 -11.15
CA THR A 177 16.55 6.70 -10.71
C THR A 177 16.24 7.90 -11.59
N ASP A 178 17.23 8.41 -12.31
CA ASP A 178 17.10 9.64 -13.12
C ASP A 178 16.73 9.33 -14.58
N LEU A 179 16.82 8.06 -15.00
CA LEU A 179 16.44 7.63 -16.34
C LEU A 179 14.95 7.88 -16.63
N THR A 180 14.68 8.36 -17.84
CA THR A 180 13.35 8.51 -18.45
C THR A 180 12.74 7.15 -18.84
N PHE A 181 11.45 7.13 -19.21
CA PHE A 181 10.81 5.89 -19.64
C PHE A 181 11.52 5.19 -20.83
N PRO A 182 11.88 5.88 -21.93
CA PRO A 182 12.57 5.25 -23.06
C PRO A 182 13.92 4.63 -22.69
N GLU A 183 14.71 5.32 -21.86
CA GLU A 183 16.02 4.85 -21.40
C GLU A 183 15.90 3.60 -20.54
N ARG A 184 14.94 3.57 -19.61
CA ARG A 184 14.66 2.37 -18.80
C ARG A 184 14.16 1.21 -19.66
N TYR A 185 13.34 1.48 -20.68
CA TYR A 185 12.91 0.45 -21.62
C TYR A 185 14.09 -0.17 -22.34
N LEU A 186 15.01 0.65 -22.84
CA LEU A 186 16.19 0.17 -23.54
C LEU A 186 17.17 -0.56 -22.63
N LEU A 187 17.25 -0.20 -21.34
CA LEU A 187 18.00 -0.97 -20.34
C LEU A 187 17.38 -2.36 -20.11
N GLN A 188 16.04 -2.46 -20.05
CA GLN A 188 15.34 -3.73 -19.86
C GLN A 188 15.28 -4.57 -21.16
N PHE A 189 15.33 -3.93 -22.33
CA PHE A 189 15.09 -4.54 -23.63
C PHE A 189 15.94 -5.79 -23.93
N PRO A 190 17.27 -5.83 -23.69
CA PRO A 190 18.08 -7.02 -23.93
C PRO A 190 17.63 -8.23 -23.11
N PHE A 191 17.24 -8.01 -21.86
CA PHE A 191 16.75 -9.08 -20.97
C PHE A 191 15.39 -9.60 -21.43
N LEU A 192 14.47 -8.68 -21.77
CA LEU A 192 13.15 -9.00 -22.30
C LEU A 192 13.25 -9.81 -23.61
N LEU A 193 14.08 -9.33 -24.55
CA LEU A 193 14.33 -10.02 -25.82
C LEU A 193 15.00 -11.38 -25.59
N GLY A 194 15.97 -11.48 -24.67
CA GLY A 194 16.62 -12.72 -24.30
C GLY A 194 15.63 -13.77 -23.77
N ILE A 195 14.74 -13.40 -22.85
CA ILE A 195 13.69 -14.30 -22.33
C ILE A 195 12.74 -14.74 -23.46
N LEU A 196 12.35 -13.84 -24.36
CA LEU A 196 11.48 -14.18 -25.50
C LEU A 196 12.16 -15.12 -26.49
N LEU A 197 13.43 -14.88 -26.84
CA LEU A 197 14.21 -15.74 -27.74
C LEU A 197 14.47 -17.12 -27.12
N LEU A 198 14.78 -17.18 -25.82
CA LEU A 198 14.93 -18.44 -25.11
C LEU A 198 13.60 -19.19 -24.97
N SER A 199 12.48 -18.48 -24.82
CA SER A 199 11.14 -19.06 -24.84
C SER A 199 10.80 -19.63 -26.22
N LEU A 200 11.14 -18.90 -27.29
CA LEU A 200 11.00 -19.37 -28.67
C LEU A 200 11.83 -20.64 -28.88
N PHE A 201 13.09 -20.62 -28.45
CA PHE A 201 13.98 -21.78 -28.49
C PHE A 201 13.42 -22.96 -27.70
N ALA A 202 12.92 -22.73 -26.49
CA ALA A 202 12.31 -23.76 -25.64
C ALA A 202 11.13 -24.45 -26.34
N VAL A 203 10.26 -23.65 -26.97
CA VAL A 203 9.06 -24.11 -27.67
C VAL A 203 9.42 -24.86 -28.95
N VAL A 204 10.32 -24.31 -29.78
CA VAL A 204 10.75 -24.93 -31.05
C VAL A 204 11.54 -26.22 -30.82
N LYS A 205 12.45 -26.23 -29.84
CA LYS A 205 13.27 -27.40 -29.50
C LYS A 205 12.60 -28.33 -28.50
N LYS A 206 11.34 -28.06 -28.11
CA LYS A 206 10.53 -28.87 -27.19
C LYS A 206 11.27 -29.19 -25.89
N LYS A 207 11.91 -28.19 -25.29
CA LYS A 207 12.65 -28.33 -24.03
C LYS A 207 11.75 -28.83 -22.88
N SER A 208 12.39 -29.33 -21.83
CA SER A 208 11.70 -29.85 -20.66
C SER A 208 10.95 -28.75 -19.91
N ILE A 209 9.95 -29.15 -19.12
CA ILE A 209 9.23 -28.26 -18.20
C ILE A 209 10.18 -27.49 -17.28
N TYR A 210 11.23 -28.15 -16.77
CA TYR A 210 12.23 -27.53 -15.92
C TYR A 210 12.94 -26.36 -16.59
N PHE A 211 13.19 -26.44 -17.90
CA PHE A 211 13.77 -25.32 -18.64
C PHE A 211 12.82 -24.12 -18.70
N ILE A 212 11.52 -24.37 -18.90
CA ILE A 212 10.51 -23.30 -18.93
C ILE A 212 10.36 -22.69 -17.53
N CYS A 213 10.33 -23.50 -16.47
CA CYS A 213 10.33 -23.02 -15.09
C CYS A 213 11.58 -22.17 -14.79
N LEU A 214 12.76 -22.59 -15.27
CA LEU A 214 13.99 -21.82 -15.13
C LEU A 214 13.88 -20.46 -15.84
N LEU A 215 13.25 -20.40 -17.01
CA LEU A 215 13.00 -19.12 -17.70
C LEU A 215 12.06 -18.21 -16.90
N VAL A 216 10.99 -18.75 -16.29
CA VAL A 216 10.10 -17.98 -15.41
C VAL A 216 10.88 -17.41 -14.23
N VAL A 217 11.71 -18.22 -13.57
CA VAL A 217 12.54 -17.79 -12.44
C VAL A 217 13.56 -16.74 -12.87
N ALA A 218 14.25 -16.95 -13.99
CA ALA A 218 15.24 -16.02 -14.53
C ALA A 218 14.60 -14.67 -14.88
N ASP A 219 13.44 -14.70 -15.53
CA ASP A 219 12.66 -13.51 -15.88
C ASP A 219 12.25 -12.71 -14.64
N LEU A 220 11.60 -13.36 -13.66
CA LEU A 220 11.19 -12.71 -12.42
C LEU A 220 12.40 -12.19 -11.62
N PHE A 221 13.51 -12.94 -11.60
CA PHE A 221 14.74 -12.50 -10.97
C PHE A 221 15.27 -11.22 -11.63
N LEU A 222 15.45 -11.22 -12.95
CA LEU A 222 15.95 -10.06 -13.71
C LEU A 222 15.03 -8.84 -13.55
N ALA A 223 13.72 -9.02 -13.69
CA ALA A 223 12.76 -7.95 -13.47
C ALA A 223 12.85 -7.38 -12.05
N THR A 224 13.00 -8.24 -11.04
CA THR A 224 13.17 -7.81 -9.65
C THR A 224 14.48 -7.06 -9.46
N GLN A 225 15.60 -7.57 -9.96
CA GLN A 225 16.92 -6.92 -9.87
C GLN A 225 16.91 -5.52 -10.48
N LEU A 226 16.29 -5.35 -11.64
CA LEU A 226 16.18 -4.05 -12.30
C LEU A 226 15.31 -3.06 -11.50
N ASN A 227 14.22 -3.53 -10.89
CA ASN A 227 13.30 -2.66 -10.15
C ASN A 227 13.81 -2.29 -8.74
N MET A 228 14.55 -3.17 -8.06
CA MET A 228 14.98 -2.99 -6.66
C MET A 228 15.68 -1.65 -6.36
N PRO A 229 16.61 -1.13 -7.19
CA PRO A 229 17.24 0.17 -6.96
C PRO A 229 16.23 1.31 -6.84
N VAL A 230 15.11 1.22 -7.56
CA VAL A 230 14.09 2.26 -7.58
C VAL A 230 13.00 2.00 -6.54
N THR A 231 12.61 0.76 -6.31
CA THR A 231 11.44 0.44 -5.46
C THR A 231 11.79 0.01 -4.04
N VAL A 232 12.98 -0.54 -3.80
CA VAL A 232 13.36 -1.17 -2.51
C VAL A 232 14.47 -0.40 -1.80
N PHE A 233 15.54 -0.03 -2.52
CA PHE A 233 16.72 0.54 -1.86
C PHE A 233 16.46 1.98 -1.36
N GLY A 234 16.91 2.29 -0.14
CA GLY A 234 16.83 3.62 0.50
C GLY A 234 17.83 4.62 -0.09
N ALA A 235 17.49 5.91 -0.15
CA ALA A 235 18.25 6.94 -0.89
C ALA A 235 19.72 7.09 -0.44
N LYS A 236 20.02 6.74 0.81
CA LYS A 236 21.36 6.82 1.40
C LYS A 236 21.91 5.42 1.72
N PRO A 237 23.25 5.23 1.71
CA PRO A 237 23.88 3.98 2.14
C PRO A 237 23.51 3.63 3.58
N PHE A 238 23.41 2.33 3.88
CA PHE A 238 23.09 1.83 5.22
C PHE A 238 24.05 2.37 6.28
N THR A 239 25.36 2.41 5.99
CA THR A 239 26.38 2.93 6.91
C THR A 239 26.17 4.40 7.27
N THR A 240 25.75 5.23 6.31
CA THR A 240 25.41 6.63 6.56
C THR A 240 24.16 6.76 7.43
N VAL A 241 23.14 5.93 7.17
CA VAL A 241 21.92 5.87 7.99
C VAL A 241 22.24 5.41 9.42
N GLU A 242 23.05 4.37 9.55
CA GLU A 242 23.50 3.79 10.82
C GLU A 242 24.32 4.79 11.63
N GLN A 243 25.28 5.49 11.01
CA GLN A 243 26.04 6.57 11.66
C GLN A 243 25.12 7.69 12.17
N LEU A 244 24.09 8.07 11.41
CA LEU A 244 23.12 9.09 11.83
C LEU A 244 22.18 8.59 12.94
N ILE A 245 21.79 7.31 12.92
CA ILE A 245 21.03 6.68 14.01
C ILE A 245 21.89 6.63 15.28
N HIS A 246 23.18 6.28 15.18
CA HIS A 246 24.07 6.23 16.33
C HIS A 246 24.44 7.62 16.88
N LYS A 247 24.43 8.65 16.03
CA LYS A 247 24.54 10.05 16.47
C LYS A 247 23.33 10.51 17.28
N ASN A 248 22.14 9.97 16.98
CA ASN A 248 20.90 10.27 17.68
C ASN A 248 20.35 9.00 18.38
N PRO A 249 20.94 8.56 19.51
CA PRO A 249 20.58 7.33 20.20
C PRO A 249 19.17 7.31 20.82
N ILE A 250 18.33 8.32 20.55
CA ILE A 250 16.98 8.44 21.08
C ILE A 250 16.08 7.39 20.43
N ARG A 251 16.12 6.17 20.97
CA ARG A 251 15.03 5.19 20.88
C ARG A 251 13.79 5.86 21.44
N PHE A 252 12.68 5.80 20.71
CA PHE A 252 11.35 6.33 21.03
C PHE A 252 11.27 6.92 22.45
N PRO A 253 11.38 8.25 22.61
CA PRO A 253 11.46 8.81 23.94
C PRO A 253 10.16 8.49 24.67
N LEU A 254 10.25 7.80 25.81
CA LEU A 254 9.23 7.96 26.82
C LEU A 254 9.31 9.44 27.22
N PRO A 255 8.28 10.25 27.00
CA PRO A 255 8.34 11.65 27.36
C PRO A 255 8.62 11.72 28.86
N GLY A 256 9.79 12.25 29.24
CA GLY A 256 10.03 12.65 30.62
C GLY A 256 9.09 13.79 31.01
N ASN A 257 9.20 14.30 32.24
CA ASN A 257 8.39 15.43 32.73
C ASN A 257 8.77 16.80 32.12
N GLN A 258 9.30 16.83 30.90
CA GLN A 258 9.71 18.03 30.16
C GLN A 258 8.75 18.31 29.00
N THR A 259 8.73 19.54 28.51
CA THR A 259 7.86 19.92 27.38
C THR A 259 8.27 19.20 26.10
N ILE A 260 7.34 19.04 25.15
CA ILE A 260 7.66 18.45 23.84
C ILE A 260 8.77 19.26 23.14
N GLU A 261 8.74 20.59 23.27
CA GLU A 261 9.76 21.49 22.74
C GLU A 261 11.16 21.17 23.27
N GLN A 262 11.29 20.94 24.58
CA GLN A 262 12.57 20.56 25.22
C GLN A 262 13.04 19.16 24.84
N ASN A 263 12.12 18.19 24.77
CA ASN A 263 12.44 16.83 24.30
C ASN A 263 12.82 16.80 22.80
N SER A 264 12.43 17.81 22.03
CA SER A 264 12.63 17.85 20.58
C SER A 264 13.86 18.65 20.14
N LEU A 265 14.39 19.55 20.97
CA LEU A 265 15.45 20.52 20.65
C LEU A 265 16.67 19.90 19.95
N ASN A 266 17.25 18.81 20.46
CA ASN A 266 18.41 18.15 19.85
C ASN A 266 18.03 17.12 18.77
N SER A 267 16.77 16.70 18.70
CA SER A 267 16.29 15.73 17.71
C SER A 267 15.91 16.37 16.37
N LEU A 268 15.85 17.70 16.31
CA LEU A 268 15.35 18.44 15.15
C LEU A 268 16.45 18.87 14.16
N ASP A 269 17.70 19.00 14.61
CA ASP A 269 18.78 19.66 13.86
C ASP A 269 19.43 18.80 12.75
N GLU A 270 19.30 17.47 12.78
CA GLU A 270 19.90 16.57 11.75
C GLU A 270 18.88 15.91 10.79
N ASN A 271 17.63 16.38 10.82
CA ASN A 271 16.45 15.64 10.32
C ASN A 271 16.30 15.47 8.80
N PHE A 272 17.19 16.05 7.98
CA PHE A 272 17.03 16.06 6.51
C PHE A 272 18.07 15.19 5.76
N LEU A 273 18.98 14.53 6.48
CA LEU A 273 20.10 13.82 5.84
C LEU A 273 19.81 12.35 5.49
N THR A 274 18.74 11.74 6.02
CA THR A 274 18.37 10.34 5.75
C THR A 274 16.91 10.19 5.31
N GLY A 275 16.70 9.79 4.05
CA GLY A 275 15.42 9.26 3.54
C GLY A 275 15.51 7.75 3.38
N SER A 276 14.49 6.93 3.64
CA SER A 276 13.04 7.10 3.57
C SER A 276 12.37 6.49 4.80
N ARG A 277 11.23 7.02 5.25
CA ARG A 277 10.42 6.31 6.27
C ARG A 277 9.21 5.58 5.71
N ILE A 278 8.87 5.66 4.41
CA ILE A 278 7.74 4.91 3.82
C ILE A 278 7.94 4.64 2.30
N PRO A 279 7.56 3.44 1.79
CA PRO A 279 7.64 3.06 0.38
C PRO A 279 6.85 3.93 -0.63
N TYR A 280 5.87 4.73 -0.22
CA TYR A 280 4.90 5.34 -1.13
C TYR A 280 5.13 6.85 -1.30
N SER A 281 5.60 7.21 -2.49
CA SER A 281 6.10 8.52 -2.91
C SER A 281 7.40 8.93 -2.21
N LYS A 282 8.51 8.90 -2.96
CA LYS A 282 9.81 9.45 -2.53
C LYS A 282 9.79 10.99 -2.53
N LYS A 283 8.81 11.58 -1.84
CA LYS A 283 8.87 12.99 -1.45
C LYS A 283 9.76 13.09 -0.21
N ILE A 284 10.46 14.22 -0.05
CA ILE A 284 11.18 14.51 1.20
C ILE A 284 10.12 14.54 2.31
N GLY A 285 10.16 13.56 3.21
CA GLY A 285 9.26 13.47 4.36
C GLY A 285 9.74 14.37 5.50
N ARG A 286 8.82 14.81 6.36
CA ARG A 286 9.16 15.52 7.59
C ARG A 286 9.12 14.54 8.76
N ASN A 287 9.97 14.69 9.78
CA ASN A 287 9.94 13.80 10.95
C ASN A 287 8.76 14.03 11.89
N ASP A 288 8.08 15.17 11.76
CA ASP A 288 6.80 15.41 12.42
C ASP A 288 5.62 14.87 11.61
N TYR A 289 5.79 14.48 10.35
CA TYR A 289 4.68 14.12 9.45
C TYR A 289 5.00 12.93 8.53
N PHE A 290 4.43 11.77 8.86
CA PHE A 290 4.58 10.56 8.06
C PHE A 290 3.53 10.46 6.96
N ILE A 291 3.94 10.67 5.71
CA ILE A 291 3.09 10.43 4.53
C ILE A 291 3.02 8.93 4.28
N THR A 292 2.11 8.24 4.99
CA THR A 292 1.77 6.85 4.70
C THR A 292 0.66 6.77 3.65
N PRO A 293 0.57 5.68 2.88
CA PRO A 293 -0.66 5.38 2.14
C PRO A 293 -1.88 5.25 3.08
N GLY A 294 -1.69 5.12 4.40
CA GLY A 294 -2.73 5.18 5.41
C GLY A 294 -3.08 6.59 5.91
N ASN A 295 -2.38 7.64 5.46
CA ASN A 295 -2.48 9.00 6.00
C ASN A 295 -3.90 9.57 5.85
N LEU A 296 -4.54 9.95 6.94
CA LEU A 296 -5.93 10.43 6.88
C LEU A 296 -5.97 11.81 6.22
N SER A 297 -6.97 12.09 5.39
CA SER A 297 -7.11 13.41 4.74
C SER A 297 -7.23 14.56 5.76
N LYS A 298 -7.86 14.29 6.91
CA LYS A 298 -7.91 15.25 8.04
C LYS A 298 -6.53 15.51 8.65
N GLN A 299 -5.66 14.50 8.68
CA GLN A 299 -4.29 14.64 9.15
C GLN A 299 -3.54 15.59 8.21
N GLU A 300 -3.58 15.36 6.90
CA GLU A 300 -2.98 16.27 5.92
C GLU A 300 -3.52 17.71 6.03
N ALA A 301 -4.84 17.87 6.19
CA ALA A 301 -5.43 19.17 6.43
C ALA A 301 -4.89 19.85 7.69
N PHE A 302 -4.66 19.10 8.77
CA PHE A 302 -4.05 19.61 10.00
C PHE A 302 -2.59 20.06 9.77
N TYR A 303 -1.77 19.25 9.10
CA TYR A 303 -0.36 19.60 8.87
C TYR A 303 -0.18 20.82 7.96
N ASN A 304 -1.12 21.06 7.05
CA ASN A 304 -1.15 22.24 6.18
C ASN A 304 -1.81 23.47 6.85
N SER A 305 -2.34 23.32 8.07
CA SER A 305 -3.04 24.40 8.77
C SER A 305 -2.08 25.31 9.55
N PRO A 306 -2.45 26.59 9.78
CA PRO A 306 -1.64 27.52 10.57
C PRO A 306 -1.62 27.19 12.07
N ILE A 307 -2.50 26.28 12.54
CA ILE A 307 -2.60 25.91 13.95
C ILE A 307 -1.63 24.79 14.35
N LYS A 308 -0.98 24.14 13.37
CA LYS A 308 -0.10 22.98 13.59
C LYS A 308 0.96 23.21 14.65
N ASP A 309 1.75 24.28 14.51
CA ASP A 309 2.85 24.59 15.44
C ASP A 309 2.33 25.01 16.83
N LEU A 310 1.11 25.54 16.94
CA LEU A 310 0.50 25.90 18.21
C LEU A 310 -0.02 24.67 18.96
N VAL A 311 -0.65 23.75 18.24
CA VAL A 311 -1.20 22.52 18.82
C VAL A 311 -0.08 21.59 19.30
N PHE A 312 1.03 21.48 18.55
CA PHE A 312 2.15 20.62 18.90
C PHE A 312 3.09 21.14 20.00
N LYS A 313 2.90 22.37 20.49
CA LYS A 313 3.54 22.82 21.73
C LYS A 313 3.01 22.10 22.97
N ASN A 314 1.82 21.51 22.87
CA ASN A 314 1.14 20.86 23.99
C ASN A 314 1.56 19.40 24.13
N GLY A 315 1.46 18.86 25.35
CA GLY A 315 1.65 17.43 25.59
C GLY A 315 0.66 16.57 24.81
N ALA A 316 0.95 15.27 24.69
CA ALA A 316 0.07 14.32 24.01
C ALA A 316 -1.36 14.34 24.59
N LEU A 317 -1.47 14.52 25.91
CA LEU A 317 -2.69 14.82 26.62
C LEU A 317 -2.56 16.20 27.27
N TYR A 318 -3.55 17.08 27.10
CA TYR A 318 -3.56 18.39 27.74
C TYR A 318 -4.97 18.94 27.93
N PHE A 319 -5.14 19.83 28.90
CA PHE A 319 -6.33 20.68 29.03
C PHE A 319 -6.05 22.03 28.33
N PRO A 320 -6.86 22.45 27.35
CA PRO A 320 -6.70 23.76 26.75
C PRO A 320 -7.20 24.85 27.73
N ASP A 321 -6.52 25.99 27.74
CA ASP A 321 -6.92 27.19 28.47
C ASP A 321 -8.04 27.94 27.72
N SER A 322 -8.12 27.77 26.40
CA SER A 322 -9.12 28.42 25.53
C SER A 322 -9.42 27.61 24.28
N ILE A 323 -10.65 27.72 23.79
CA ILE A 323 -11.12 27.06 22.56
C ILE A 323 -11.57 28.13 21.56
N PHE A 324 -10.99 28.13 20.36
CA PHE A 324 -11.35 29.07 19.29
C PHE A 324 -12.06 28.35 18.14
N LEU A 325 -12.84 29.09 17.36
CA LEU A 325 -13.27 28.61 16.06
C LEU A 325 -12.07 28.55 15.10
N LEU A 326 -12.01 27.52 14.26
CA LEU A 326 -10.93 27.35 13.28
C LEU A 326 -10.82 28.55 12.31
N THR A 327 -11.90 29.31 12.12
CA THR A 327 -11.98 30.50 11.24
C THR A 327 -11.61 31.81 11.95
N GLN A 328 -11.51 31.82 13.28
CA GLN A 328 -11.20 33.03 14.04
C GLN A 328 -9.70 33.35 14.05
N SER A 329 -9.35 34.63 14.10
CA SER A 329 -8.00 35.08 14.39
C SER A 329 -7.67 34.83 15.86
N PHE A 330 -6.42 34.45 16.14
CA PHE A 330 -5.97 34.12 17.49
C PHE A 330 -4.59 34.72 17.76
N ASN A 331 -4.33 35.04 19.04
CA ASN A 331 -3.03 35.52 19.48
C ASN A 331 -2.06 34.35 19.71
N LYS A 332 -0.87 34.40 19.11
CA LYS A 332 0.15 33.34 19.18
C LYS A 332 0.83 33.23 20.55
N THR A 333 0.60 34.16 21.47
CA THR A 333 1.21 34.16 22.82
C THR A 333 0.44 33.32 23.86
N LEU A 334 -0.78 32.86 23.53
CA LEU A 334 -1.58 32.03 24.44
C LEU A 334 -0.99 30.62 24.55
N SER A 335 -0.92 30.11 25.78
CA SER A 335 -0.58 28.71 26.08
C SER A 335 -1.80 27.80 25.92
N ARG A 336 -1.57 26.53 25.54
CA ARG A 336 -2.58 25.45 25.56
C ARG A 336 -3.90 25.83 24.89
N ILE A 337 -3.89 25.88 23.56
CA ILE A 337 -5.08 26.24 22.76
C ILE A 337 -5.68 24.99 22.11
N ALA A 338 -7.01 24.97 21.95
CA ALA A 338 -7.70 24.04 21.06
C ALA A 338 -8.61 24.78 20.07
N PHE A 339 -8.89 24.13 18.94
CA PHE A 339 -9.71 24.66 17.86
C PHE A 339 -10.89 23.73 17.59
N LYS A 340 -12.06 24.32 17.34
CA LYS A 340 -13.28 23.60 16.97
C LYS A 340 -13.84 24.12 15.64
N LYS A 341 -14.65 23.32 14.98
CA LYS A 341 -15.46 23.79 13.83
C LYS A 341 -16.73 24.49 14.30
N GLU A 342 -17.32 25.26 13.41
CA GLU A 342 -18.51 26.07 13.68
C GLU A 342 -19.71 25.25 14.16
N ASN A 343 -19.88 24.05 13.63
CA ASN A 343 -20.99 23.16 13.97
C ASN A 343 -20.68 22.21 15.17
N GLU A 344 -19.48 22.30 15.77
CA GLU A 344 -19.08 21.42 16.86
C GLU A 344 -19.42 22.05 18.23
N ILE A 345 -20.28 21.38 19.00
CA ILE A 345 -20.61 21.76 20.37
C ILE A 345 -19.57 21.13 21.28
N ILE A 346 -18.65 21.96 21.77
CA ILE A 346 -17.59 21.55 22.68
C ILE A 346 -17.71 22.38 23.96
N PRO A 347 -17.72 21.76 25.15
CA PRO A 347 -17.75 22.48 26.42
C PRO A 347 -16.58 23.45 26.52
N GLN A 348 -16.83 24.63 27.09
CA GLN A 348 -15.77 25.58 27.37
C GLN A 348 -14.78 24.98 28.39
N PRO A 349 -13.48 25.28 28.26
CA PRO A 349 -12.50 24.81 29.22
C PRO A 349 -12.74 25.51 30.56
N GLY A 350 -12.81 24.74 31.66
CA GLY A 350 -12.78 25.32 33.00
C GLY A 350 -11.40 25.88 33.32
N GLU A 351 -11.35 26.83 34.25
CA GLU A 351 -10.11 27.49 34.67
C GLU A 351 -9.10 26.47 35.23
N ALA A 352 -7.84 26.58 34.79
CA ALA A 352 -6.74 25.76 35.28
C ALA A 352 -6.42 26.09 36.74
N HIS A 353 -6.21 25.07 37.56
CA HIS A 353 -5.82 25.21 38.95
C HIS A 353 -4.43 24.62 39.20
N MET A 354 -3.68 25.15 40.17
CA MET A 354 -2.30 24.72 40.46
C MET A 354 -2.19 23.24 40.88
N GLN A 355 -3.29 22.65 41.37
CA GLN A 355 -3.37 21.25 41.78
C GLN A 355 -3.81 20.31 40.63
N ASP A 356 -4.11 20.85 39.45
CA ASP A 356 -4.49 20.04 38.31
C ASP A 356 -3.29 19.18 37.86
N LYS A 357 -3.50 17.87 37.71
CA LYS A 357 -2.45 16.90 37.37
C LYS A 357 -2.96 15.94 36.30
N ILE A 358 -2.09 15.62 35.34
CA ILE A 358 -2.28 14.52 34.39
C ILE A 358 -1.09 13.57 34.55
N GLU A 359 -1.37 12.29 34.79
CA GLU A 359 -0.37 11.24 34.90
C GLU A 359 -0.71 10.10 33.96
N ILE A 360 0.10 9.88 32.92
CA ILE A 360 -0.10 8.78 31.97
C ILE A 360 0.34 7.48 32.64
N THR A 361 -0.63 6.62 32.96
CA THR A 361 -0.41 5.35 33.66
C THR A 361 -0.20 4.18 32.70
N GLY A 362 -0.57 4.33 31.43
CA GLY A 362 -0.36 3.32 30.41
C GLY A 362 -0.39 3.89 28.99
N PHE A 363 0.49 3.40 28.12
CA PHE A 363 0.57 3.84 26.72
C PHE A 363 0.92 2.66 25.81
N SER A 364 0.08 2.39 24.82
CA SER A 364 0.28 1.35 23.81
C SER A 364 -0.19 1.83 22.44
N ALA A 365 0.09 1.05 21.39
CA ALA A 365 -0.31 1.40 20.02
C ALA A 365 -1.84 1.58 19.83
N ASN A 366 -2.65 0.95 20.69
CA ASN A 366 -4.11 0.94 20.59
C ASN A 366 -4.81 1.48 21.85
N SER A 367 -4.08 2.01 22.84
CA SER A 367 -4.69 2.59 24.02
C SER A 367 -3.78 3.58 24.75
N VAL A 368 -4.39 4.56 25.41
CA VAL A 368 -3.71 5.39 26.42
C VAL A 368 -4.60 5.48 27.66
N GLN A 369 -3.98 5.37 28.83
CA GLN A 369 -4.60 5.48 30.14
C GLN A 369 -3.92 6.61 30.91
N ALA A 370 -4.72 7.44 31.58
CA ALA A 370 -4.22 8.54 32.39
C ALA A 370 -5.05 8.71 33.66
N ALA A 371 -4.38 8.87 34.79
CA ALA A 371 -4.98 9.38 36.02
C ALA A 371 -4.99 10.91 35.97
N ILE A 372 -6.14 11.51 36.22
CA ILE A 372 -6.35 12.95 36.18
C ILE A 372 -6.90 13.44 37.51
N THR A 373 -6.30 14.49 38.04
CA THR A 373 -6.84 15.24 39.18
C THR A 373 -7.16 16.64 38.69
N ARG A 374 -8.41 17.11 38.86
CA ARG A 374 -8.80 18.45 38.42
C ARG A 374 -9.84 19.11 39.32
N LYS A 375 -9.66 20.39 39.64
CA LYS A 375 -10.63 21.13 40.47
C LYS A 375 -11.89 21.53 39.72
N ASN A 376 -11.76 21.89 38.45
CA ASN A 376 -12.85 22.37 37.60
C ASN A 376 -13.10 21.41 36.43
N PRO A 377 -14.35 21.27 35.96
CA PRO A 377 -14.63 20.48 34.77
C PRO A 377 -13.93 21.07 33.53
N GLY A 378 -13.65 20.26 32.52
CA GLY A 378 -13.25 20.78 31.22
C GLY A 378 -12.69 19.74 30.28
N LEU A 379 -12.09 20.22 29.20
CA LEU A 379 -11.86 19.42 28.01
C LEU A 379 -10.47 18.80 28.00
N LEU A 380 -10.35 17.48 28.09
CA LEU A 380 -9.08 16.80 27.88
C LEU A 380 -8.89 16.52 26.39
N VAL A 381 -7.88 17.14 25.79
CA VAL A 381 -7.48 16.89 24.40
C VAL A 381 -6.42 15.80 24.35
N TYR A 382 -6.61 14.85 23.44
CA TYR A 382 -5.63 13.83 23.08
C TYR A 382 -5.17 14.04 21.64
N LEU A 383 -3.87 14.29 21.45
CA LEU A 383 -3.21 14.48 20.14
C LEU A 383 -3.06 13.16 19.36
N GLN A 384 -4.18 12.45 19.21
CA GLN A 384 -4.32 11.24 18.42
C GLN A 384 -5.48 11.41 17.44
N ASN A 385 -5.28 10.93 16.21
CA ASN A 385 -6.26 11.11 15.15
C ASN A 385 -7.63 10.51 15.57
N ASN A 386 -8.65 11.34 15.54
CA ASN A 386 -10.05 10.96 15.64
C ASN A 386 -10.43 10.14 14.40
N TYR A 387 -10.41 8.83 14.59
CA TYR A 387 -10.72 7.83 13.58
C TYR A 387 -11.79 6.87 14.10
N GLU A 388 -12.61 6.36 13.20
CA GLU A 388 -13.68 5.42 13.54
C GLU A 388 -13.12 4.18 14.24
N GLY A 389 -13.69 3.84 15.40
CA GLY A 389 -13.23 2.74 16.25
C GLY A 389 -12.51 3.19 17.52
N TRP A 390 -12.09 4.47 17.65
CA TRP A 390 -11.71 5.00 18.95
C TRP A 390 -12.92 5.13 19.86
N VAL A 391 -12.74 4.77 21.14
CA VAL A 391 -13.71 4.96 22.22
C VAL A 391 -12.97 5.50 23.45
N ALA A 392 -13.67 6.26 24.29
CA ALA A 392 -13.12 6.76 25.54
C ALA A 392 -13.98 6.37 26.74
N PHE A 393 -13.35 6.29 27.90
CA PHE A 393 -13.97 5.98 29.17
C PHE A 393 -13.48 6.92 30.27
N ILE A 394 -14.38 7.29 31.19
CA ILE A 394 -14.10 8.00 32.44
C ILE A 394 -14.57 7.09 33.56
N ASP A 395 -13.64 6.62 34.40
CA ASP A 395 -13.91 5.68 35.49
C ASP A 395 -14.65 4.42 35.01
N GLY A 396 -14.27 3.93 33.83
CA GLY A 396 -14.86 2.75 33.18
C GLY A 396 -16.22 3.01 32.48
N LYS A 397 -16.81 4.21 32.60
CA LYS A 397 -18.06 4.57 31.91
C LYS A 397 -17.77 5.20 30.55
N PRO A 398 -18.52 4.89 29.48
CA PRO A 398 -18.31 5.49 28.16
C PRO A 398 -18.39 7.02 28.18
N ALA A 399 -17.47 7.67 27.49
CA ALA A 399 -17.45 9.12 27.29
C ALA A 399 -17.47 9.46 25.80
N GLU A 400 -18.15 10.56 25.46
CA GLU A 400 -18.27 11.04 24.08
C GLU A 400 -16.94 11.62 23.57
N LEU A 401 -16.49 11.14 22.41
CA LEU A 401 -15.31 11.67 21.72
C LEU A 401 -15.70 12.90 20.89
N LEU A 402 -15.10 14.03 21.25
CA LEU A 402 -15.32 15.31 20.57
C LEU A 402 -14.16 15.58 19.59
N PRO A 403 -14.43 15.81 18.29
CA PRO A 403 -13.39 16.22 17.35
C PRO A 403 -12.84 17.59 17.71
N VAL A 404 -11.52 17.74 17.69
CA VAL A 404 -10.81 19.01 17.92
C VAL A 404 -9.59 19.12 17.01
N ASN A 405 -9.09 20.34 16.82
CA ASN A 405 -7.82 20.60 16.12
C ASN A 405 -7.76 19.91 14.74
N ILE A 406 -8.87 19.97 13.98
CA ILE A 406 -9.08 19.37 12.66
C ILE A 406 -9.16 17.84 12.64
N THR A 407 -8.20 17.16 13.27
CA THR A 407 -8.02 15.70 13.19
C THR A 407 -7.98 15.00 14.54
N PHE A 408 -7.81 15.70 15.66
CA PHE A 408 -7.62 15.09 16.98
C PHE A 408 -8.93 14.88 17.73
N MET A 409 -8.87 14.23 18.88
CA MET A 409 -10.04 13.94 19.73
C MET A 409 -9.88 14.50 21.14
N ALA A 410 -11.01 14.75 21.79
CA ALA A 410 -11.10 15.23 23.15
C ALA A 410 -12.29 14.59 23.88
N ILE A 411 -12.30 14.71 25.21
CA ILE A 411 -13.45 14.33 26.05
C ILE A 411 -13.70 15.40 27.11
N ALA A 412 -14.95 15.53 27.54
CA ALA A 412 -15.31 16.36 28.69
C ALA A 412 -15.04 15.59 29.99
N VAL A 413 -14.14 16.09 30.82
CA VAL A 413 -13.78 15.51 32.11
C VAL A 413 -14.44 16.33 33.23
N PRO A 414 -15.20 15.70 34.15
CA PRO A 414 -15.75 16.39 35.31
C PRO A 414 -14.67 16.83 36.31
N ALA A 415 -15.06 17.64 37.29
CA ALA A 415 -14.18 17.97 38.41
C ALA A 415 -14.02 16.75 39.34
N GLY A 416 -12.79 16.53 39.82
CA GLY A 416 -12.45 15.43 40.71
C GLY A 416 -11.20 14.66 40.25
N GLU A 417 -11.05 13.47 40.82
CA GLU A 417 -10.05 12.48 40.40
C GLU A 417 -10.70 11.44 39.52
N HIS A 418 -10.13 11.22 38.33
CA HIS A 418 -10.69 10.34 37.32
C HIS A 418 -9.62 9.49 36.65
N LEU A 419 -9.94 8.23 36.37
CA LEU A 419 -9.16 7.39 35.48
C LEU A 419 -9.73 7.49 34.07
N ILE A 420 -8.95 8.07 33.17
CA ILE A 420 -9.30 8.22 31.76
C ILE A 420 -8.66 7.12 30.94
N GLU A 421 -9.42 6.58 30.00
CA GLU A 421 -8.92 5.60 29.06
C GLU A 421 -9.43 5.87 27.65
N PHE A 422 -8.51 6.00 26.69
CA PHE A 422 -8.82 5.95 25.27
C PHE A 422 -8.40 4.58 24.73
N LYS A 423 -9.29 3.91 24.00
CA LYS A 423 -9.05 2.58 23.42
C LYS A 423 -9.49 2.54 21.96
N TYR A 424 -8.66 1.96 21.11
CA TYR A 424 -9.02 1.66 19.73
C TYR A 424 -9.66 0.27 19.62
N ARG A 425 -10.95 0.23 19.30
CA ARG A 425 -11.79 -0.97 19.13
C ARG A 425 -12.44 -0.98 17.74
N PRO A 426 -11.70 -1.42 16.69
CA PRO A 426 -12.23 -1.41 15.32
C PRO A 426 -13.19 -2.58 15.09
N LEU A 427 -14.47 -2.38 15.44
CA LEU A 427 -15.50 -3.42 15.42
C LEU A 427 -15.57 -4.17 14.08
N TYR A 428 -15.55 -3.45 12.96
CA TYR A 428 -15.62 -4.06 11.62
C TYR A 428 -14.42 -4.93 11.28
N ILE A 429 -13.22 -4.57 11.74
CA ILE A 429 -12.01 -5.37 11.53
C ILE A 429 -12.11 -6.67 12.33
N ILE A 430 -12.56 -6.57 13.58
CA ILE A 430 -12.77 -7.73 14.46
C ILE A 430 -13.79 -8.69 13.84
N ILE A 431 -14.94 -8.18 13.37
CA ILE A 431 -15.97 -8.97 12.68
C ILE A 431 -15.40 -9.61 11.41
N SER A 432 -14.69 -8.83 10.58
CA SER A 432 -14.11 -9.32 9.32
C SER A 432 -13.08 -10.43 9.56
N TRP A 433 -12.30 -10.34 10.64
CA TRP A 433 -11.35 -11.37 11.04
C TRP A 433 -12.05 -12.69 11.39
N TYR A 434 -13.12 -12.64 12.20
CA TYR A 434 -13.92 -13.84 12.50
C TYR A 434 -14.56 -14.44 11.24
N ILE A 435 -15.14 -13.60 10.36
CA ILE A 435 -15.70 -14.06 9.08
C ILE A 435 -14.62 -14.75 8.23
N SER A 436 -13.41 -14.19 8.17
CA SER A 436 -12.30 -14.77 7.42
C SER A 436 -11.89 -16.14 7.97
N ILE A 437 -11.81 -16.28 9.31
CA ILE A 437 -11.49 -17.55 9.97
C ILE A 437 -12.58 -18.60 9.70
N VAL A 438 -13.85 -18.24 9.87
CA VAL A 438 -14.97 -19.14 9.59
C VAL A 438 -14.96 -19.57 8.12
N SER A 439 -14.73 -18.64 7.20
CA SER A 439 -14.63 -18.93 5.76
C SER A 439 -13.48 -19.88 5.44
N LEU A 440 -12.32 -19.71 6.11
CA LEU A 440 -11.18 -20.61 5.96
C LEU A 440 -11.51 -22.03 6.45
N PHE A 441 -12.16 -22.16 7.62
CA PHE A 441 -12.55 -23.48 8.14
C PHE A 441 -13.59 -24.17 7.26
N ILE A 442 -14.55 -23.43 6.72
CA ILE A 442 -15.52 -23.96 5.75
C ILE A 442 -14.78 -24.45 4.51
N LEU A 443 -13.85 -23.67 3.97
CA LEU A 443 -13.07 -24.05 2.78
C LEU A 443 -12.23 -25.30 3.04
N LEU A 444 -11.54 -25.38 4.18
CA LEU A 444 -10.80 -26.58 4.57
C LEU A 444 -11.71 -27.79 4.76
N GLY A 445 -12.89 -27.61 5.35
CA GLY A 445 -13.90 -28.65 5.50
C GLY A 445 -14.39 -29.19 4.15
N VAL A 446 -14.67 -28.30 3.19
CA VAL A 446 -15.06 -28.66 1.83
C VAL A 446 -13.91 -29.37 1.11
N CYS A 447 -12.68 -28.86 1.16
CA CYS A 447 -11.52 -29.50 0.55
C CYS A 447 -11.27 -30.91 1.13
N SER A 448 -11.36 -31.04 2.46
CA SER A 448 -11.24 -32.32 3.16
C SER A 448 -12.33 -33.30 2.72
N TYR A 449 -13.59 -32.86 2.71
CA TYR A 449 -14.72 -33.68 2.24
C TYR A 449 -14.53 -34.14 0.79
N LEU A 450 -14.13 -33.25 -0.12
CA LEU A 450 -13.86 -33.59 -1.53
C LEU A 450 -12.68 -34.56 -1.67
N PHE A 451 -11.64 -34.43 -0.85
CA PHE A 451 -10.50 -35.35 -0.84
C PHE A 451 -10.90 -36.75 -0.36
N PHE A 452 -11.64 -36.85 0.75
CA PHE A 452 -12.07 -38.13 1.32
C PHE A 452 -13.17 -38.82 0.50
N SER A 453 -14.10 -38.08 -0.08
CA SER A 453 -15.13 -38.63 -0.98
C SER A 453 -14.52 -39.25 -2.25
N LYS A 454 -13.49 -38.61 -2.83
CA LYS A 454 -12.76 -39.15 -3.98
C LYS A 454 -11.99 -40.42 -3.63
N SER A 455 -11.42 -40.49 -2.41
CA SER A 455 -10.76 -41.70 -1.89
C SER A 455 -11.73 -42.87 -1.69
N ARG A 456 -12.96 -42.60 -1.20
CA ARG A 456 -14.01 -43.63 -1.05
C ARG A 456 -14.54 -44.15 -2.40
N SER A 457 -14.76 -43.27 -3.37
CA SER A 457 -15.20 -43.66 -4.72
C SER A 457 -14.16 -44.53 -5.45
N GLY A 458 -12.87 -44.27 -5.26
CA GLY A 458 -11.79 -45.08 -5.85
C GLY A 458 -11.61 -46.46 -5.21
N LYS A 459 -12.05 -46.65 -3.96
CA LYS A 459 -12.07 -47.97 -3.30
C LYS A 459 -13.21 -48.85 -3.80
N HIS A 460 -14.43 -48.32 -3.91
CA HIS A 460 -15.57 -49.09 -4.42
C HIS A 460 -15.43 -49.53 -5.88
N GLN A 461 -14.75 -48.75 -6.75
CA GLN A 461 -14.46 -49.19 -8.11
C GLN A 461 -13.41 -50.32 -8.18
N LYS A 462 -12.49 -50.42 -7.21
CA LYS A 462 -11.54 -51.53 -7.14
C LYS A 462 -12.15 -52.80 -6.56
N GLU A 463 -13.08 -52.69 -5.62
CA GLU A 463 -13.82 -53.83 -5.07
C GLU A 463 -14.77 -54.44 -6.10
N ASN A 464 -15.49 -53.62 -6.88
CA ASN A 464 -16.38 -54.11 -7.94
C ASN A 464 -15.67 -54.64 -9.20
N ALA A 465 -14.36 -54.39 -9.35
CA ALA A 465 -13.55 -54.96 -10.43
C ALA A 465 -12.81 -56.25 -10.00
N ALA A 466 -12.90 -56.62 -8.73
CA ALA A 466 -12.29 -57.83 -8.16
C ALA A 466 -13.31 -58.96 -7.89
N CYS A 467 -14.61 -58.68 -8.03
CA CYS A 467 -15.66 -59.66 -8.27
C CYS A 467 -15.89 -59.81 -9.77
#